data_AF-A0A7W4EV69-F1
#
_entry.id   AF-A0A7W4EV69-F1
#
_cell.length_a   1.000
_cell.length_b   1.000
_cell.length_c   1.000
_cell.angle_alpha   90.00
_cell.angle_beta   90.00
_cell.angle_gamma   90.00
#
_symmetry.space_group_name_H-M   'P 1'
#
loop_
_entity.id
_entity.type
_entity.pdbx_description
1 polymer ?
#
loop_
_entity_poly.entity_id
_entity_poly.type
_entity_poly.pdbx_seq_one_letter_code
_entity_poly.pdbx_strand_id
1 'polypeptide(L)'
;MGQLSPRQALSSSYRQAAVGDEELRHFTQALRGLLECANEGQREEELKMHLRDFLRDTFYAPYRIGVADGDIDLAVRLGKGKNARIGLIVEVKSLANRDEMLAPSTLNRKALHELLLYYLRERVANGNTDLKYLVATNALEFFIFDAQEFERKFYSNQELVEEFEAFSAKRKVNSKTEFFYREIAYPRIGAIEAELDYTYVNLRDYQGYLSATSPASQARLRDLYRLFSPTHLLKLAYHRDSNTLDQEFYH
;
A
#
# COMPACT_ATOMS: atom_id res chain seq x y z
N MET A 1 -17.89 4.97 -1.50
CA MET A 1 -18.00 4.44 -0.13
C MET A 1 -17.11 5.36 0.72
N GLY A 2 -16.58 4.91 1.85
CA GLY A 2 -15.62 5.68 2.67
C GLY A 2 -14.58 4.73 3.25
N GLN A 3 -14.10 4.98 4.46
CA GLN A 3 -13.12 4.14 5.13
C GLN A 3 -13.58 2.67 5.30
N LEU A 4 -12.73 1.73 4.89
CA LEU A 4 -12.89 0.29 5.05
C LEU A 4 -11.96 -0.27 6.14
N SER A 5 -12.44 -1.27 6.88
CA SER A 5 -11.59 -2.10 7.74
C SER A 5 -10.85 -3.17 6.93
N PRO A 6 -9.76 -3.77 7.47
CA PRO A 6 -9.05 -4.87 6.82
C PRO A 6 -9.97 -5.98 6.32
N ARG A 7 -10.93 -6.43 7.14
CA ARG A 7 -11.88 -7.47 6.76
C ARG A 7 -12.79 -7.07 5.60
N GLN A 8 -13.24 -5.81 5.56
CA GLN A 8 -14.10 -5.30 4.49
C GLN A 8 -13.36 -5.17 3.16
N ALA A 9 -12.07 -4.85 3.18
CA ALA A 9 -11.22 -4.73 2.00
C ALA A 9 -10.99 -6.08 1.29
N LEU A 10 -10.99 -7.18 2.04
CA LEU A 10 -10.77 -8.51 1.47
C LEU A 10 -11.99 -8.99 0.66
N SER A 11 -11.72 -9.65 -0.46
CA SER A 11 -12.79 -10.32 -1.21
C SER A 11 -13.45 -11.40 -0.36
N SER A 12 -14.76 -11.62 -0.59
CA SER A 12 -15.52 -12.62 0.18
C SER A 12 -14.90 -14.01 0.11
N SER A 13 -14.37 -14.36 -1.05
CA SER A 13 -13.74 -15.64 -1.27
C SER A 13 -12.42 -15.72 -0.49
N TYR A 14 -11.59 -14.67 -0.48
CA TYR A 14 -10.27 -14.70 0.15
C TYR A 14 -10.33 -14.62 1.67
N ARG A 15 -11.38 -14.00 2.24
CA ARG A 15 -11.65 -14.07 3.69
C ARG A 15 -11.76 -15.50 4.23
N GLN A 16 -12.18 -16.44 3.39
CA GLN A 16 -12.34 -17.85 3.75
C GLN A 16 -11.08 -18.68 3.50
N ALA A 17 -10.05 -18.12 2.86
CA ALA A 17 -8.81 -18.84 2.60
C ALA A 17 -8.12 -19.18 3.92
N ALA A 18 -7.67 -20.42 4.08
CA ALA A 18 -6.90 -20.84 5.23
C ALA A 18 -5.58 -20.05 5.28
N VAL A 19 -5.11 -19.78 6.50
CA VAL A 19 -3.78 -19.22 6.77
C VAL A 19 -3.12 -20.22 7.69
N GLY A 20 -1.97 -20.78 7.30
CA GLY A 20 -1.26 -21.76 8.11
C GLY A 20 -0.84 -21.16 9.45
N ASP A 21 -0.79 -21.98 10.50
CA ASP A 21 -0.40 -21.50 11.83
C ASP A 21 1.07 -21.08 11.89
N GLU A 22 1.94 -21.73 11.11
CA GLU A 22 3.33 -21.30 10.94
C GLU A 22 3.45 -19.97 10.22
N GLU A 23 2.71 -19.78 9.11
CA GLU A 23 2.69 -18.53 8.35
C GLU A 23 2.19 -17.37 9.23
N LEU A 24 1.13 -17.61 10.00
CA LEU A 24 0.59 -16.59 10.91
C LEU A 24 1.58 -16.28 12.04
N ARG A 25 2.24 -17.30 12.61
CA ARG A 25 3.25 -17.12 13.66
C ARG A 25 4.43 -16.29 13.16
N HIS A 26 4.95 -16.60 11.97
CA HIS A 26 6.02 -15.84 11.33
C HIS A 26 5.61 -14.39 11.06
N PHE A 27 4.42 -14.18 10.49
CA PHE A 27 3.85 -12.84 10.30
C PHE A 27 3.72 -12.06 11.62
N THR A 28 3.22 -12.71 12.67
CA THR A 28 3.04 -12.08 13.99
C THR A 28 4.39 -11.69 14.62
N GLN A 29 5.43 -12.51 14.42
CA GLN A 29 6.79 -12.19 14.87
C GLN A 29 7.37 -10.99 14.11
N ALA A 30 7.25 -10.97 12.79
CA ALA A 30 7.71 -9.83 11.98
C ALA A 30 6.95 -8.54 12.32
N LEU A 31 5.62 -8.64 12.53
CA LEU A 31 4.78 -7.52 12.95
C LEU A 31 5.22 -6.96 14.32
N ARG A 32 5.58 -7.84 15.26
CA ARG A 32 6.14 -7.42 16.55
C ARG A 32 7.42 -6.61 16.36
N GLY A 33 8.35 -7.09 15.53
CA GLY A 33 9.60 -6.37 15.23
C GLY A 33 9.35 -5.00 14.61
N LEU A 34 8.43 -4.89 13.66
CA LEU A 34 8.07 -3.60 13.06
C LEU A 34 7.53 -2.61 14.11
N LEU A 35 6.63 -3.08 15.00
CA LEU A 35 6.04 -2.26 16.07
C LEU A 35 7.08 -1.79 17.11
N GLU A 36 8.12 -2.58 17.36
CA GLU A 36 9.22 -2.23 18.26
C GLU A 36 10.17 -1.18 17.64
N CYS A 37 10.42 -1.28 16.33
CA CYS A 37 11.35 -0.38 15.62
C CYS A 37 10.70 0.95 15.19
N ALA A 38 9.43 0.96 14.79
CA ALA A 38 8.78 2.17 14.28
C ALA A 38 8.37 3.13 15.41
N ASN A 39 9.15 4.19 15.61
CA ASN A 39 8.90 5.23 16.61
C ASN A 39 9.26 6.64 16.11
N GLU A 40 8.82 7.68 16.83
CA GLU A 40 9.03 9.09 16.45
C GLU A 40 10.51 9.52 16.43
N GLY A 41 11.41 8.75 17.04
CA GLY A 41 12.86 9.00 16.99
C GLY A 41 13.53 8.49 15.71
N GLN A 42 12.85 7.70 14.89
CA GLN A 42 13.37 7.20 13.62
C GLN A 42 13.25 8.24 12.51
N ARG A 43 14.27 8.32 11.66
CA ARG A 43 14.21 9.08 10.41
C ARG A 43 13.31 8.35 9.41
N GLU A 44 12.76 9.10 8.46
CA GLU A 44 11.87 8.53 7.43
C GLU A 44 12.55 7.40 6.64
N GLU A 45 13.85 7.55 6.32
CA GLU A 45 14.62 6.52 5.63
C GLU A 45 14.77 5.22 6.46
N GLU A 46 14.87 5.34 7.78
CA GLU A 46 14.93 4.18 8.69
C GLU A 46 13.57 3.46 8.72
N LEU A 47 12.47 4.22 8.74
CA LEU A 47 11.12 3.65 8.62
C LEU A 47 10.91 2.92 7.28
N LYS A 48 11.44 3.46 6.16
CA LYS A 48 11.42 2.79 4.84
C LYS A 48 12.14 1.44 4.90
N MET A 49 13.31 1.38 5.53
CA MET A 49 14.06 0.14 5.70
C MET A 49 13.30 -0.88 6.56
N HIS A 50 12.81 -0.48 7.74
CA HIS A 50 12.03 -1.37 8.61
C HIS A 50 10.77 -1.92 7.95
N LEU A 51 10.04 -1.07 7.22
CA LEU A 51 8.85 -1.49 6.47
C LEU A 51 9.21 -2.47 5.34
N ARG A 52 10.28 -2.18 4.59
CA ARG A 52 10.75 -3.06 3.51
C ARG A 52 11.13 -4.44 4.05
N ASP A 53 11.86 -4.49 5.17
CA ASP A 53 12.29 -5.75 5.78
C ASP A 53 11.09 -6.53 6.30
N PHE A 54 10.15 -5.88 7.01
CA PHE A 54 8.88 -6.51 7.40
C PHE A 54 8.14 -7.14 6.21
N LEU A 55 7.98 -6.40 5.10
CA LEU A 55 7.31 -6.90 3.91
C LEU A 55 8.07 -8.07 3.28
N ARG A 56 9.40 -7.99 3.18
CA ARG A 56 10.23 -9.07 2.60
C ARG A 56 10.18 -10.33 3.43
N ASP A 57 10.35 -10.20 4.74
CA ASP A 57 10.42 -11.34 5.65
C ASP A 57 9.10 -12.08 5.70
N THR A 58 7.98 -11.38 5.56
CA THR A 58 6.64 -12.00 5.63
C THR A 58 6.15 -12.56 4.30
N PHE A 59 6.27 -11.79 3.21
CA PHE A 59 5.52 -12.06 1.98
C PHE A 59 6.31 -11.86 0.70
N TYR A 60 7.18 -10.85 0.68
CA TYR A 60 7.70 -10.28 -0.57
C TYR A 60 9.13 -10.71 -0.90
N ALA A 61 9.72 -11.68 -0.18
CA ALA A 61 11.02 -12.26 -0.53
C ALA A 61 11.14 -12.72 -2.01
N PRO A 62 10.11 -13.33 -2.64
CA PRO A 62 10.16 -13.70 -4.06
C PRO A 62 10.08 -12.53 -5.04
N TYR A 63 9.67 -11.34 -4.57
CA TYR A 63 9.42 -10.16 -5.38
C TYR A 63 10.56 -9.15 -5.29
N ARG A 64 10.65 -8.26 -6.29
CA ARG A 64 11.53 -7.10 -6.20
C ARG A 64 10.78 -5.97 -5.52
N ILE A 65 11.19 -5.66 -4.29
CA ILE A 65 10.71 -4.53 -3.49
C ILE A 65 11.86 -3.58 -3.13
N GLY A 66 11.65 -2.29 -3.38
CA GLY A 66 12.60 -1.21 -3.07
C GLY A 66 12.28 0.06 -3.85
N VAL A 67 13.20 1.02 -3.81
CA VAL A 67 13.07 2.30 -4.53
C VAL A 67 12.84 2.09 -6.04
N ALA A 68 12.06 2.97 -6.65
CA ALA A 68 11.77 2.94 -8.08
C ALA A 68 11.89 4.31 -8.73
N ASP A 69 11.74 4.34 -10.06
CA ASP A 69 11.93 5.55 -10.86
C ASP A 69 10.97 6.67 -10.43
N GLY A 70 11.46 7.91 -10.46
CA GLY A 70 10.67 9.08 -10.07
C GLY A 70 10.54 9.27 -8.55
N ASP A 71 11.52 8.77 -7.79
CA ASP A 71 11.63 8.94 -6.33
C ASP A 71 10.54 8.23 -5.52
N ILE A 72 9.96 7.15 -6.07
CA ILE A 72 9.04 6.28 -5.32
C ILE A 72 9.83 5.55 -4.23
N ASP A 73 9.41 5.74 -2.98
CA ASP A 73 10.04 5.16 -1.78
C ASP A 73 10.16 3.64 -1.85
N LEU A 74 9.03 2.94 -2.02
CA LEU A 74 8.99 1.50 -2.18
C LEU A 74 7.98 1.11 -3.25
N ALA A 75 8.39 0.23 -4.16
CA ALA A 75 7.53 -0.36 -5.17
C ALA A 75 7.74 -1.87 -5.25
N VAL A 76 6.66 -2.63 -5.45
CA VAL A 76 6.73 -4.06 -5.77
C VAL A 76 6.51 -4.26 -7.26
N ARG A 77 7.48 -4.88 -7.94
CA ARG A 77 7.37 -5.21 -9.37
C ARG A 77 6.77 -6.60 -9.57
N LEU A 78 5.93 -6.75 -10.59
CA LEU A 78 5.25 -8.01 -10.96
C LEU A 78 6.15 -9.00 -11.71
N GLY A 79 7.44 -8.70 -11.83
CA GLY A 79 8.43 -9.56 -12.50
C GLY A 79 9.85 -9.26 -12.02
N LYS A 80 10.79 -10.14 -12.38
CA LYS A 80 12.19 -10.06 -11.92
C LYS A 80 13.02 -9.00 -12.66
N GLY A 81 12.58 -8.55 -13.84
CA GLY A 81 13.27 -7.54 -14.64
C GLY A 81 13.24 -6.14 -14.03
N LYS A 82 14.26 -5.31 -14.31
CA LYS A 82 14.27 -3.89 -13.89
C LYS A 82 13.13 -3.08 -14.53
N ASN A 83 12.67 -3.51 -15.71
CA ASN A 83 11.57 -2.88 -16.45
C ASN A 83 10.22 -3.55 -16.21
N ALA A 84 10.14 -4.50 -15.27
CA ALA A 84 8.86 -5.13 -14.95
C ALA A 84 7.89 -4.10 -14.36
N ARG A 85 6.61 -4.21 -14.73
CA ARG A 85 5.55 -3.30 -14.28
C ARG A 85 5.47 -3.26 -12.75
N ILE A 86 5.22 -2.08 -12.21
CA ILE A 86 4.96 -1.89 -10.79
C ILE A 86 3.50 -2.29 -10.51
N GLY A 87 3.31 -3.17 -9.52
CA GLY A 87 1.99 -3.63 -9.05
C GLY A 87 1.55 -2.97 -7.75
N LEU A 88 2.48 -2.50 -6.92
CA LEU A 88 2.21 -1.83 -5.65
C LEU A 88 3.17 -0.65 -5.49
N ILE A 89 2.63 0.50 -5.12
CA ILE A 89 3.39 1.70 -4.73
C ILE A 89 3.16 1.95 -3.24
N VAL A 90 4.22 2.25 -2.51
CA VAL A 90 4.16 2.60 -1.09
C VAL A 90 4.97 3.88 -0.87
N GLU A 91 4.32 4.91 -0.34
CA GLU A 91 4.91 6.18 0.08
C GLU A 91 5.01 6.19 1.62
N VAL A 92 6.20 6.47 2.15
CA VAL A 92 6.46 6.40 3.59
C VAL A 92 6.73 7.79 4.15
N LYS A 93 5.98 8.18 5.18
CA LYS A 93 6.17 9.45 5.89
C LYS A 93 6.75 9.27 7.28
N SER A 94 7.48 10.30 7.71
CA SER A 94 7.97 10.41 9.08
C SER A 94 6.81 10.34 10.09
N LEU A 95 7.04 9.63 11.20
CA LEU A 95 6.14 9.65 12.36
C LEU A 95 6.13 11.02 13.07
N ALA A 96 7.21 11.81 12.94
CA ALA A 96 7.34 13.12 13.59
C ALA A 96 6.62 14.24 12.81
N ASN A 97 6.61 14.17 11.46
CA ASN A 97 5.94 15.16 10.62
C ASN A 97 4.50 14.74 10.28
N ARG A 98 3.59 14.97 11.23
CA ARG A 98 2.19 14.55 11.11
C ARG A 98 1.41 15.30 10.02
N ASP A 99 1.90 16.46 9.57
CA ASP A 99 1.19 17.27 8.56
C ASP A 99 1.30 16.72 7.14
N GLU A 100 2.29 15.88 6.86
CA GLU A 100 2.46 15.24 5.55
C GLU A 100 1.63 13.96 5.38
N MET A 101 1.31 13.30 6.50
CA MET A 101 0.62 12.02 6.55
C MET A 101 -0.91 12.21 6.54
N LEU A 102 -1.62 11.26 5.92
CA LEU A 102 -3.09 11.23 5.94
C LEU A 102 -3.62 10.97 7.35
N ALA A 103 -4.84 11.43 7.62
CA ALA A 103 -5.62 11.07 8.79
C ALA A 103 -7.03 10.64 8.37
N PRO A 104 -7.75 9.82 9.15
CA PRO A 104 -9.15 9.50 8.88
C PRO A 104 -10.06 10.72 8.72
N SER A 105 -9.69 11.85 9.33
CA SER A 105 -10.42 13.12 9.23
C SER A 105 -10.02 13.98 8.02
N THR A 106 -8.91 13.68 7.34
CA THR A 106 -8.44 14.45 6.17
C THR A 106 -7.46 13.64 5.33
N LEU A 107 -7.82 13.42 4.06
CA LEU A 107 -6.98 12.67 3.11
C LEU A 107 -6.11 13.60 2.26
N ASN A 108 -6.51 14.87 2.10
CA ASN A 108 -5.82 15.85 1.27
C ASN A 108 -4.50 16.35 1.90
N ARG A 109 -3.52 15.45 1.99
CA ARG A 109 -2.19 15.65 2.56
C ARG A 109 -1.12 15.26 1.55
N LYS A 110 0.11 15.68 1.81
CA LYS A 110 1.24 15.52 0.89
C LYS A 110 1.45 14.07 0.42
N ALA A 111 1.34 13.09 1.32
CA ALA A 111 1.49 11.68 0.93
C ALA A 111 0.46 11.24 -0.14
N LEU A 112 -0.78 11.76 -0.11
CA LEU A 112 -1.75 11.46 -1.17
C LEU A 112 -1.44 12.23 -2.48
N HIS A 113 -0.84 13.42 -2.38
CA HIS A 113 -0.37 14.17 -3.55
C HIS A 113 0.77 13.43 -4.27
N GLU A 114 1.70 12.86 -3.51
CA GLU A 114 2.78 12.01 -4.01
C GLU A 114 2.25 10.75 -4.66
N LEU A 115 1.33 10.02 -3.99
CA LEU A 115 0.69 8.86 -4.59
C LEU A 115 -0.04 9.20 -5.89
N LEU A 116 -0.76 10.32 -5.96
CA LEU A 116 -1.42 10.77 -7.19
C LEU A 116 -0.40 11.06 -8.30
N LEU A 117 0.71 11.73 -7.96
CA LEU A 117 1.78 11.99 -8.93
C LEU A 117 2.38 10.69 -9.46
N TYR A 118 2.70 9.74 -8.59
CA TYR A 118 3.29 8.45 -8.99
C TYR A 118 2.31 7.62 -9.80
N TYR A 119 1.03 7.60 -9.40
CA TYR A 119 -0.03 6.96 -10.16
C TYR A 119 -0.10 7.50 -11.59
N LEU A 120 -0.15 8.83 -11.77
CA LEU A 120 -0.25 9.44 -13.10
C LEU A 120 1.01 9.20 -13.94
N ARG A 121 2.21 9.21 -13.34
CA ARG A 121 3.44 8.81 -14.04
C ARG A 121 3.37 7.37 -14.53
N GLU A 122 2.96 6.43 -13.68
CA GLU A 122 2.84 5.03 -14.09
C GLU A 122 1.74 4.85 -15.13
N ARG A 123 0.55 5.39 -14.89
CA ARG A 123 -0.64 5.14 -15.71
C ARG A 123 -0.64 5.89 -17.04
N VAL A 124 -0.24 7.17 -17.04
CA VAL A 124 -0.26 8.06 -18.21
C VAL A 124 1.08 7.99 -18.95
N ALA A 125 2.19 8.31 -18.28
CA ALA A 125 3.48 8.41 -18.96
C ALA A 125 4.07 7.05 -19.34
N ASN A 126 3.93 6.05 -18.45
CA ASN A 126 4.47 4.71 -18.68
C ASN A 126 3.44 3.72 -19.25
N GLY A 127 2.16 4.09 -19.33
CA GLY A 127 1.08 3.21 -19.81
C GLY A 127 0.91 1.93 -18.97
N ASN A 128 1.20 1.99 -17.68
CA ASN A 128 1.06 0.86 -16.76
C ASN A 128 -0.41 0.66 -16.37
N THR A 129 -1.02 -0.43 -16.85
CA THR A 129 -2.38 -0.86 -16.50
C THR A 129 -2.40 -1.95 -15.43
N ASP A 130 -1.25 -2.29 -14.86
CA ASP A 130 -1.07 -3.40 -13.92
C ASP A 130 -0.92 -2.99 -12.46
N LEU A 131 -0.92 -1.69 -12.17
CA LEU A 131 -0.92 -1.21 -10.79
C LEU A 131 -2.17 -1.71 -10.06
N LYS A 132 -2.00 -2.27 -8.85
CA LYS A 132 -3.07 -2.91 -8.08
C LYS A 132 -3.49 -2.08 -6.87
N TYR A 133 -2.52 -1.56 -6.12
CA TYR A 133 -2.77 -0.72 -4.96
C TYR A 133 -1.71 0.38 -4.81
N LEU A 134 -2.09 1.45 -4.12
CA LEU A 134 -1.22 2.51 -3.64
C LEU A 134 -1.37 2.63 -2.13
N VAL A 135 -0.26 2.83 -1.42
CA VAL A 135 -0.23 2.85 0.05
C VAL A 135 0.48 4.10 0.53
N ALA A 136 -0.17 4.88 1.39
CA ALA A 136 0.49 5.90 2.20
C ALA A 136 0.63 5.37 3.62
N THR A 137 1.81 5.48 4.21
CA THR A 137 2.05 4.94 5.55
C THR A 137 3.13 5.70 6.32
N ASN A 138 3.05 5.68 7.65
CA ASN A 138 4.16 6.04 8.53
C ASN A 138 4.79 4.80 9.19
N ALA A 139 4.69 3.65 8.50
CA ALA A 139 5.01 2.29 8.94
C ALA A 139 4.10 1.71 10.05
N LEU A 140 3.22 2.51 10.66
CA LEU A 140 2.28 2.08 11.70
C LEU A 140 0.82 2.24 11.28
N GLU A 141 0.50 3.35 10.64
CA GLU A 141 -0.79 3.62 10.04
C GLU A 141 -0.69 3.42 8.54
N PHE A 142 -1.64 2.72 7.95
CA PHE A 142 -1.69 2.41 6.53
C PHE A 142 -3.00 2.89 5.94
N PHE A 143 -2.89 3.66 4.88
CA PHE A 143 -3.98 4.06 4.00
C PHE A 143 -3.76 3.36 2.67
N ILE A 144 -4.59 2.37 2.36
CA ILE A 144 -4.44 1.49 1.19
C ILE A 144 -5.57 1.79 0.22
N PHE A 145 -5.21 2.25 -0.97
CA PHE A 145 -6.13 2.61 -2.05
C PHE A 145 -6.05 1.59 -3.17
N ASP A 146 -7.19 1.06 -3.59
CA ASP A 146 -7.25 0.24 -4.81
C ASP A 146 -6.93 1.13 -6.01
N ALA A 147 -6.04 0.68 -6.91
CA ALA A 147 -5.71 1.44 -8.11
C ALA A 147 -6.94 1.67 -9.02
N GLN A 148 -7.98 0.84 -8.93
CA GLN A 148 -9.26 1.07 -9.61
C GLN A 148 -9.99 2.30 -9.09
N GLU A 149 -9.80 2.65 -7.81
CA GLU A 149 -10.34 3.90 -7.27
C GLU A 149 -9.66 5.09 -7.92
N PHE A 150 -8.33 5.04 -8.06
CA PHE A 150 -7.57 6.08 -8.76
C PHE A 150 -7.93 6.16 -10.25
N GLU A 151 -8.18 5.02 -10.91
CA GLU A 151 -8.62 4.98 -12.30
C GLU A 151 -9.96 5.73 -12.47
N ARG A 152 -10.93 5.43 -11.61
CA ARG A 152 -12.27 6.01 -11.65
C ARG A 152 -12.30 7.49 -11.26
N LYS A 153 -11.54 7.87 -10.24
CA LYS A 153 -11.60 9.20 -9.62
C LYS A 153 -10.63 10.20 -10.22
N PHE A 154 -9.46 9.76 -10.67
CA PHE A 154 -8.41 10.63 -11.19
C PHE A 154 -8.14 10.42 -12.67
N TYR A 155 -7.82 9.20 -13.13
CA TYR A 155 -7.47 8.99 -14.54
C TYR A 155 -8.64 9.26 -15.50
N SER A 156 -9.86 8.92 -15.08
CA SER A 156 -11.08 9.20 -15.86
C SER A 156 -11.41 10.71 -15.94
N ASN A 157 -10.74 11.56 -15.17
CA ASN A 157 -10.86 13.01 -15.27
C ASN A 157 -9.89 13.53 -16.34
N GLN A 158 -10.41 13.80 -17.53
CA GLN A 158 -9.62 14.25 -18.68
C GLN A 158 -8.88 15.56 -18.41
N GLU A 159 -9.49 16.50 -17.68
CA GLU A 159 -8.86 17.77 -17.33
C GLU A 159 -7.60 17.56 -16.47
N LEU A 160 -7.69 16.67 -15.47
CA LEU A 160 -6.53 16.30 -14.64
C LEU A 160 -5.42 15.65 -15.48
N VAL A 161 -5.78 14.75 -16.39
CA VAL A 161 -4.79 14.10 -17.27
C VAL A 161 -4.09 15.13 -18.16
N GLU A 162 -4.83 16.05 -18.77
CA GLU A 162 -4.27 17.14 -19.58
C GLU A 162 -3.38 18.08 -18.76
N GLU A 163 -3.78 18.41 -17.53
CA GLU A 163 -2.97 19.20 -16.61
C GLU A 163 -1.65 18.51 -16.24
N PHE A 164 -1.70 17.21 -15.96
CA PHE A 164 -0.54 16.39 -15.67
C PHE A 164 0.39 16.25 -16.87
N GLU A 165 -0.13 16.04 -18.08
CA GLU A 165 0.67 15.98 -19.30
C GLU A 165 1.37 17.31 -19.59
N ALA A 166 0.67 18.44 -19.43
CA ALA A 166 1.27 19.76 -19.57
C ALA A 166 2.34 20.02 -18.50
N PHE A 167 2.12 19.59 -17.25
CA PHE A 167 3.13 19.64 -16.19
C PHE A 167 4.36 18.78 -16.55
N SER A 168 4.15 17.53 -16.97
CA SER A 168 5.21 16.58 -17.32
C SER A 168 6.03 17.02 -18.52
N ALA A 169 5.39 17.66 -19.51
CA ALA A 169 6.04 18.27 -20.67
C ALA A 169 6.69 19.63 -20.37
N LYS A 170 6.75 20.05 -19.11
CA LYS A 170 7.33 21.35 -18.66
C LYS A 170 6.69 22.57 -19.34
N ARG A 171 5.39 22.49 -19.69
CA ARG A 171 4.62 23.59 -20.30
C ARG A 171 3.92 24.49 -19.28
N LYS A 172 3.99 24.17 -17.98
CA LYS A 172 3.49 25.01 -16.89
C LYS A 172 4.55 26.03 -16.46
N VAL A 173 4.10 27.09 -15.77
CA VAL A 173 4.96 28.19 -15.27
C VAL A 173 6.05 27.71 -14.30
N ASN A 174 5.88 26.54 -13.69
CA ASN A 174 6.87 25.87 -12.85
C ASN A 174 6.75 24.35 -13.05
N SER A 175 7.89 23.65 -13.08
CA SER A 175 7.98 22.20 -13.28
C SER A 175 8.44 21.43 -12.04
N LYS A 176 8.60 22.11 -10.89
CA LYS A 176 8.90 21.47 -9.61
C LYS A 176 7.69 20.68 -9.11
N THR A 177 7.93 19.57 -8.43
CA THR A 177 6.89 18.73 -7.80
C THR A 177 5.98 19.51 -6.86
N GLU A 178 6.51 20.48 -6.12
CA GLU A 178 5.71 21.38 -5.27
C GLU A 178 4.60 22.12 -6.03
N PHE A 179 4.84 22.49 -7.28
CA PHE A 179 3.81 23.10 -8.12
C PHE A 179 2.69 22.10 -8.43
N PHE A 180 3.03 20.84 -8.74
CA PHE A 180 2.03 19.80 -8.95
C PHE A 180 1.21 19.58 -7.68
N TYR A 181 1.83 19.52 -6.51
CA TYR A 181 1.12 19.31 -5.24
C TYR A 181 0.11 20.43 -4.97
N ARG A 182 0.56 21.70 -5.03
CA ARG A 182 -0.29 22.83 -4.66
C ARG A 182 -1.34 23.18 -5.71
N GLU A 183 -0.96 23.20 -6.98
CA GLU A 183 -1.81 23.75 -8.04
C GLU A 183 -2.66 22.69 -8.75
N ILE A 184 -2.28 21.40 -8.64
CA ILE A 184 -2.97 20.31 -9.34
C ILE A 184 -3.55 19.32 -8.33
N ALA A 185 -2.71 18.67 -7.52
CA ALA A 185 -3.17 17.60 -6.63
C ALA A 185 -4.12 18.11 -5.53
N TYR A 186 -3.74 19.16 -4.81
CA TYR A 186 -4.51 19.71 -3.69
C TYR A 186 -5.95 20.08 -4.06
N PRO A 187 -6.24 20.89 -5.10
CA PRO A 187 -7.63 21.20 -5.45
C PRO A 187 -8.40 19.98 -5.96
N ARG A 188 -7.75 19.08 -6.71
CA ARG A 188 -8.40 17.91 -7.31
C ARG A 188 -8.78 16.88 -6.26
N ILE A 189 -7.91 16.62 -5.29
CA ILE A 189 -8.19 15.72 -4.16
C ILE A 189 -9.23 16.37 -3.23
N GLY A 190 -9.08 17.66 -2.91
CA GLY A 190 -10.02 18.37 -2.04
C GLY A 190 -11.46 18.35 -2.56
N ALA A 191 -11.65 18.34 -3.88
CA ALA A 191 -12.97 18.25 -4.49
C ALA A 191 -13.67 16.89 -4.29
N ILE A 192 -12.93 15.82 -4.00
CA ILE A 192 -13.47 14.45 -3.96
C ILE A 192 -13.08 13.65 -2.71
N GLU A 193 -12.33 14.22 -1.75
CA GLU A 193 -11.74 13.45 -0.65
C GLU A 193 -12.79 12.70 0.18
N ALA A 194 -13.98 13.27 0.35
CA ALA A 194 -15.09 12.65 1.07
C ALA A 194 -15.70 11.43 0.36
N GLU A 195 -15.40 11.22 -0.93
CA GLU A 195 -15.90 10.13 -1.75
C GLU A 195 -14.86 9.05 -2.06
N LEU A 196 -13.62 9.22 -1.58
CA LEU A 196 -12.54 8.28 -1.84
C LEU A 196 -12.70 7.01 -1.00
N ASP A 197 -12.60 5.88 -1.67
CA ASP A 197 -12.59 4.57 -1.02
C ASP A 197 -11.16 4.16 -0.65
N TYR A 198 -10.95 3.84 0.63
CA TYR A 198 -9.65 3.43 1.14
C TYR A 198 -9.80 2.48 2.32
N THR A 199 -8.80 1.63 2.51
CA THR A 199 -8.66 0.82 3.72
C THR A 199 -7.75 1.53 4.70
N TYR A 200 -8.18 1.64 5.96
CA TYR A 200 -7.36 2.16 7.04
C TYR A 200 -7.04 1.07 8.04
N VAL A 201 -5.78 0.99 8.45
CA VAL A 201 -5.37 0.16 9.57
C VAL A 201 -4.26 0.84 10.37
N ASN A 202 -4.40 0.80 11.69
CA ASN A 202 -3.36 1.18 12.64
C ASN A 202 -2.82 -0.09 13.29
N LEU A 203 -1.53 -0.40 13.05
CA LEU A 203 -0.90 -1.61 13.56
C LEU A 203 -0.81 -1.64 15.10
N ARG A 204 -0.84 -0.46 15.76
CA ARG A 204 -0.83 -0.39 17.22
C ARG A 204 -2.07 -1.06 17.84
N ASP A 205 -3.19 -1.06 17.13
CA ASP A 205 -4.43 -1.72 17.56
C ASP A 205 -4.30 -3.25 17.64
N TYR A 206 -3.22 -3.81 17.06
CA TYR A 206 -2.94 -5.24 17.05
C TYR A 206 -1.94 -5.68 18.12
N GLN A 207 -1.30 -4.75 18.84
CA GLN A 207 -0.27 -5.06 19.82
C GLN A 207 -0.77 -6.03 20.91
N GLY A 208 -2.01 -5.84 21.37
CA GLY A 208 -2.65 -6.73 22.35
C GLY A 208 -2.99 -8.13 21.81
N TYR A 209 -3.04 -8.33 20.49
CA TYR A 209 -3.33 -9.62 19.88
C TYR A 209 -2.09 -10.48 19.62
N LEU A 210 -0.89 -9.89 19.58
CA LEU A 210 0.35 -10.60 19.20
C LEU A 210 0.71 -11.77 20.13
N SER A 211 0.21 -11.76 21.36
CA SER A 211 0.41 -12.83 22.35
C SER A 211 -0.89 -13.55 22.72
N ALA A 212 -2.02 -13.16 22.11
CA ALA A 212 -3.33 -13.69 22.46
C ALA A 212 -3.66 -14.95 21.64
N THR A 213 -4.13 -15.99 22.32
CA THR A 213 -4.51 -17.28 21.71
C THR A 213 -6.01 -17.41 21.46
N SER A 214 -6.80 -16.40 21.82
CA SER A 214 -8.25 -16.44 21.64
C SER A 214 -8.63 -16.54 20.15
N PRO A 215 -9.69 -17.30 19.78
CA PRO A 215 -10.13 -17.40 18.39
C PRO A 215 -10.42 -16.04 17.74
N ALA A 216 -10.95 -15.08 18.49
CA ALA A 216 -11.24 -13.74 18.00
C ALA A 216 -9.97 -12.94 17.69
N SER A 217 -8.96 -13.00 18.56
CA SER A 217 -7.66 -12.34 18.34
C SER A 217 -6.95 -12.93 17.12
N GLN A 218 -6.97 -14.25 17.01
CA GLN A 218 -6.39 -14.97 15.87
C GLN A 218 -7.11 -14.62 14.56
N ALA A 219 -8.44 -14.52 14.57
CA ALA A 219 -9.20 -14.10 13.40
C ALA A 219 -8.81 -12.67 12.93
N ARG A 220 -8.61 -11.73 13.86
CA ARG A 220 -8.12 -10.37 13.53
C ARG A 220 -6.73 -10.40 12.90
N LEU A 221 -5.79 -11.17 13.47
CA LEU A 221 -4.45 -11.32 12.90
C LEU A 221 -4.47 -11.96 11.52
N ARG A 222 -5.35 -12.93 11.27
CA ARG A 222 -5.52 -13.53 9.93
C ARG A 222 -6.11 -12.55 8.93
N ASP A 223 -7.05 -11.71 9.33
CA ASP A 223 -7.56 -10.64 8.45
C ASP A 223 -6.46 -9.62 8.11
N LEU A 224 -5.59 -9.28 9.07
CA LEU A 224 -4.42 -8.43 8.84
C LEU A 224 -3.36 -9.09 7.95
N TYR A 225 -3.03 -10.36 8.20
CA TYR A 225 -2.13 -11.16 7.36
C TYR A 225 -2.60 -11.13 5.90
N ARG A 226 -3.88 -11.43 5.68
CA ARG A 226 -4.47 -11.45 4.33
C ARG A 226 -4.41 -10.08 3.67
N LEU A 227 -4.63 -9.00 4.44
CA LEU A 227 -4.53 -7.63 3.91
C LEU A 227 -3.14 -7.34 3.33
N PHE A 228 -2.06 -7.74 4.00
CA PHE A 228 -0.70 -7.48 3.51
C PHE A 228 -0.18 -8.49 2.50
N SER A 229 -0.85 -9.64 2.36
CA SER A 229 -0.42 -10.72 1.47
C SER A 229 -0.34 -10.28 0.00
N PRO A 230 0.51 -10.94 -0.82
CA PRO A 230 0.55 -10.71 -2.27
C PRO A 230 -0.77 -11.11 -2.95
N THR A 231 -1.49 -12.10 -2.40
CA THR A 231 -2.83 -12.45 -2.88
C THR A 231 -3.77 -11.26 -2.88
N HIS A 232 -3.73 -10.44 -1.83
CA HIS A 232 -4.52 -9.22 -1.79
C HIS A 232 -3.85 -8.07 -2.54
N LEU A 233 -2.66 -7.62 -2.11
CA LEU A 233 -2.04 -6.38 -2.61
C LEU A 233 -1.49 -6.47 -4.04
N LEU A 234 -1.30 -7.68 -4.59
CA LEU A 234 -0.98 -7.87 -6.01
C LEU A 234 -2.14 -8.52 -6.79
N LYS A 235 -3.31 -8.69 -6.16
CA LYS A 235 -4.51 -9.32 -6.74
C LYS A 235 -4.21 -10.67 -7.41
N LEU A 236 -3.35 -11.48 -6.81
CA LEU A 236 -3.03 -12.80 -7.35
C LEU A 236 -4.21 -13.75 -7.18
N ALA A 237 -4.38 -14.64 -8.16
CA ALA A 237 -5.24 -15.79 -7.96
C ALA A 237 -4.75 -16.59 -6.75
N TYR A 238 -5.68 -17.06 -5.92
CA TYR A 238 -5.38 -18.07 -4.92
C TYR A 238 -6.26 -19.27 -5.19
N HIS A 239 -5.65 -20.45 -5.23
CA HIS A 239 -6.37 -21.69 -5.39
C HIS A 239 -6.97 -22.08 -4.03
N ARG A 240 -8.27 -22.42 -4.02
CA ARG A 240 -8.90 -23.12 -2.90
C ARG A 240 -8.49 -24.59 -2.96
N ASP A 241 -7.20 -24.88 -2.85
CA ASP A 241 -6.80 -26.28 -2.79
C ASP A 241 -7.00 -26.77 -1.36
N SER A 242 -8.19 -27.32 -1.12
CA SER A 242 -8.44 -28.28 -0.04
C SER A 242 -7.78 -29.63 -0.31
N ASN A 243 -6.70 -29.67 -1.09
CA ASN A 243 -5.91 -30.86 -1.46
C ASN A 243 -4.49 -30.44 -1.91
N THR A 244 -3.75 -29.71 -1.08
CA THR A 244 -2.29 -29.81 -1.15
C THR A 244 -1.89 -31.04 -0.36
N LEU A 245 -1.75 -32.16 -1.08
CA LEU A 245 -1.08 -33.36 -0.58
C LEU A 245 0.27 -32.94 0.01
N ASP A 246 0.54 -33.40 1.24
CA ASP A 246 1.86 -33.37 1.86
C ASP A 246 2.92 -33.74 0.83
N GLN A 247 3.89 -32.84 0.61
CA GLN A 247 5.07 -33.14 -0.21
C GLN A 247 6.06 -34.08 0.52
N GLU A 248 5.61 -34.88 1.48
CA GLU A 248 6.36 -36.01 2.04
C GLU A 248 6.16 -37.34 1.27
N PHE A 249 5.54 -37.32 0.09
CA PHE A 249 5.27 -38.52 -0.70
C PHE A 249 6.15 -38.72 -1.94
N TYR A 250 7.37 -38.18 -1.95
CA TYR A 250 8.42 -38.72 -2.81
C TYR A 250 9.72 -38.87 -2.00
N HIS A 251 10.07 -40.14 -1.78
CA HIS A 251 11.31 -40.65 -1.20
C HIS A 251 12.57 -40.02 -1.79
#